data_AF-A0A9Q3ISA0-F1
#
_entry.id   AF-A0A9Q3ISA0-F1
#
_cell.length_a   1.000
_cell.length_b   1.000
_cell.length_c   1.000
_cell.angle_alpha   90.00
_cell.angle_beta   90.00
_cell.angle_gamma   90.00
#
_symmetry.space_group_name_H-M   'P 1'
#
loop_
_entity.id
_entity.type
_entity.pdbx_description
1 polymer ?
#
loop_
_entity_poly.entity_id
_entity_poly.type
_entity_poly.pdbx_seq_one_letter_code
_entity_poly.pdbx_strand_id
1 'polypeptide(L)'
;MTVDKVKAFKFLRQALTTAPLLLMPDFKPPFKLYIDASRDGLGAALQQVQILNDKPVKGPICFISRQIKPTESRYGASQMECLFLVWTLEKLNYFLEGCVFEVITDCTTVKSLLNMKTPNSHMLRWQIAIQEYRGNMTIVHKDGNIHKNADGLS
;
A
#
# COMPACT_ATOMS: atom_id res chain seq x y z
N MET A 1 11.55 5.07 -26.98
CA MET A 1 11.27 6.08 -25.93
C MET A 1 12.07 7.34 -26.27
N THR A 2 11.45 8.50 -26.48
CA THR A 2 12.17 9.73 -26.91
C THR A 2 13.04 10.29 -25.80
N VAL A 3 14.10 11.04 -26.16
CA VAL A 3 15.05 11.65 -25.20
C VAL A 3 14.33 12.51 -24.16
N ASP A 4 13.29 13.23 -24.58
CA ASP A 4 12.49 14.09 -23.70
C ASP A 4 11.67 13.29 -22.68
N LYS A 5 11.13 12.14 -23.06
CA LYS A 5 10.43 11.23 -22.13
C LYS A 5 11.38 10.68 -21.07
N VAL A 6 12.62 10.36 -21.45
CA VAL A 6 13.65 9.89 -20.51
C VAL A 6 14.03 11.00 -19.53
N LYS A 7 14.18 12.25 -20.00
CA LYS A 7 14.47 13.40 -19.14
C LYS A 7 13.34 13.70 -18.16
N ALA A 8 12.09 13.73 -18.64
CA ALA A 8 10.92 13.94 -17.79
C ALA A 8 10.77 12.84 -16.72
N PHE A 9 10.97 11.58 -17.10
CA PHE A 9 10.93 10.46 -16.16
C PHE A 9 12.02 10.58 -15.09
N LYS A 10 13.27 10.88 -15.49
CA LYS A 10 14.37 11.07 -14.54
C LYS A 10 14.10 12.23 -13.59
N PHE A 11 13.53 13.33 -14.08
CA PHE A 11 13.13 14.46 -13.27
C PHE A 11 12.05 14.09 -12.25
N LEU A 12 10.98 13.41 -12.67
CA LEU A 12 9.92 12.93 -11.77
C LEU A 12 10.47 11.98 -10.70
N ARG A 13 11.31 11.02 -11.10
CA ARG A 13 11.97 10.12 -10.17
C ARG A 13 12.77 10.89 -9.14
N GLN A 14 13.57 11.86 -9.58
CA GLN A 14 14.37 12.68 -8.68
C GLN A 14 13.49 13.52 -7.75
N ALA A 15 12.44 14.16 -8.26
CA ALA A 15 11.50 14.94 -7.45
C ALA A 15 10.77 14.09 -6.39
N LEU A 16 10.46 12.82 -6.70
CA LEU A 16 9.84 11.89 -5.76
C LEU A 16 10.82 11.33 -4.71
N THR A 17 12.12 11.24 -5.05
CA THR A 17 13.14 10.67 -4.15
C THR A 17 13.96 11.72 -3.38
N THR A 18 13.80 13.02 -3.66
CA THR A 18 14.58 14.08 -3.02
C THR A 18 13.73 14.81 -1.97
N ALA A 19 14.26 14.96 -0.75
CA ALA A 19 13.65 15.75 0.32
C ALA A 19 13.43 17.19 -0.17
N PRO A 20 12.21 17.76 -0.04
CA PRO A 20 11.38 17.75 1.18
C PRO A 20 10.05 16.99 1.05
N LEU A 21 9.89 16.07 0.08
CA LEU A 21 8.60 15.41 -0.17
C LEU A 21 8.27 14.27 0.81
N LEU A 22 9.28 13.57 1.36
CA LEU A 22 9.06 12.49 2.32
C LEU A 22 9.03 13.02 3.75
N LEU A 23 7.98 12.67 4.49
CA LEU A 23 7.86 12.97 5.92
C LEU A 23 8.61 11.93 6.74
N MET A 24 9.24 12.37 7.84
CA MET A 24 9.71 11.44 8.87
C MET A 24 8.49 10.80 9.53
N PRO A 25 8.48 9.48 9.79
CA PRO A 25 7.36 8.82 10.44
C PRO A 25 7.13 9.36 11.86
N ASP A 26 5.88 9.66 12.20
CA ASP A 26 5.46 9.91 13.59
C ASP A 26 4.57 8.73 14.01
N PHE A 27 4.89 8.05 15.11
CA PHE A 27 4.13 6.86 15.54
C PHE A 27 2.89 7.18 16.37
N LYS A 28 2.60 8.47 16.61
CA LYS A 28 1.41 8.91 17.37
C LYS A 28 0.15 9.00 16.49
N PRO A 29 0.13 9.74 15.36
CA PRO A 29 -1.05 9.79 14.52
C PRO A 29 -1.18 8.53 13.64
N PRO A 30 -2.39 8.16 13.22
CA PRO A 30 -2.59 6.98 12.37
C PRO A 30 -1.88 7.09 11.02
N PHE A 31 -1.38 5.96 10.52
CA PHE A 31 -0.86 5.85 9.16
C PHE A 31 -1.98 5.60 8.14
N LYS A 32 -1.73 5.96 6.88
CA LYS A 32 -2.59 5.65 5.73
C LYS A 32 -1.78 4.88 4.70
N LEU A 33 -2.08 3.60 4.56
CA LEU A 33 -1.44 2.69 3.63
C LEU A 33 -2.30 2.55 2.37
N TYR A 34 -1.85 3.10 1.26
CA TYR A 34 -2.48 2.94 -0.04
C TYR A 34 -1.86 1.73 -0.73
N ILE A 35 -2.68 0.78 -1.17
CA ILE A 35 -2.25 -0.39 -1.93
C ILE A 35 -3.00 -0.43 -3.26
N ASP A 36 -2.29 -0.72 -4.34
CA ASP A 36 -2.84 -1.09 -5.64
C ASP A 36 -2.08 -2.27 -6.25
N ALA A 37 -2.81 -3.25 -6.80
CA ALA A 37 -2.25 -4.42 -7.45
C ALA A 37 -2.75 -4.53 -8.89
N SER A 38 -1.81 -4.57 -9.84
CA SER A 38 -2.13 -4.77 -11.25
C SER A 38 -1.77 -6.21 -11.69
N ARG A 39 -1.85 -6.49 -12.99
CA ARG A 39 -1.34 -7.75 -13.56
C ARG A 39 0.18 -7.76 -13.73
N ASP A 40 0.80 -6.60 -13.73
CA ASP A 40 2.23 -6.43 -14.04
C ASP A 40 3.05 -6.16 -12.77
N GLY A 41 2.45 -5.51 -11.78
CA GLY A 41 3.15 -5.04 -10.59
C GLY A 41 2.25 -4.82 -9.39
N LEU A 42 2.92 -4.56 -8.28
CA LEU A 42 2.35 -4.33 -6.97
C LEU A 42 2.93 -3.02 -6.43
N GLY A 43 2.09 -2.07 -6.04
CA GLY A 43 2.51 -0.72 -5.65
C GLY A 43 1.82 -0.23 -4.38
N ALA A 44 2.60 0.25 -3.40
CA ALA A 44 2.06 0.79 -2.15
C ALA A 44 2.74 2.10 -1.74
N ALA A 45 1.94 2.97 -1.14
CA ALA A 45 2.38 4.25 -0.58
C ALA A 45 1.92 4.35 0.87
N LEU A 46 2.89 4.43 1.79
CA LEU A 46 2.63 4.77 3.19
C LEU A 46 2.63 6.29 3.33
N GLN A 47 1.52 6.85 3.82
CA GLN A 47 1.33 8.28 3.98
C GLN A 47 0.88 8.59 5.41
N GLN A 48 1.07 9.83 5.82
CA GLN A 48 0.58 10.33 7.10
C GLN A 48 0.17 11.79 7.00
N VAL A 49 -0.72 12.20 7.90
CA VAL A 49 -1.04 13.60 8.15
C VAL A 49 -0.39 13.98 9.48
N GLN A 50 0.52 14.95 9.45
CA GLN A 50 1.29 15.42 10.60
C GLN A 50 1.09 16.92 10.78
N ILE A 51 1.28 17.42 12.01
CA ILE A 51 1.31 18.86 12.26
C ILE A 51 2.76 19.34 12.16
N LEU A 52 3.06 20.16 11.16
CA LEU A 52 4.35 20.81 10.98
C LEU A 52 4.14 22.32 10.95
N ASN A 53 4.83 23.06 11.81
CA ASN A 53 4.68 24.51 11.96
C ASN A 53 3.20 24.92 12.14
N ASP A 54 2.51 24.26 13.07
CA ASP A 54 1.08 24.45 13.40
C ASP A 54 0.09 24.24 12.25
N LYS A 55 0.52 23.58 11.18
CA LYS A 55 -0.32 23.29 10.01
C LYS A 55 -0.37 21.79 9.71
N PRO A 56 -1.54 21.24 9.35
CA PRO A 56 -1.63 19.86 8.90
C PRO A 56 -0.97 19.74 7.52
N VAL A 57 0.03 18.87 7.45
CA VAL A 57 0.73 18.49 6.22
C VAL A 57 0.48 17.02 5.98
N LYS A 58 -0.10 16.70 4.82
CA LYS A 58 -0.20 15.33 4.33
C LYS A 58 1.02 15.04 3.45
N GLY A 59 1.72 13.96 3.74
CA GLY A 59 2.86 13.56 2.92
C GLY A 59 3.13 12.06 2.93
N PRO A 60 3.82 11.57 1.90
CA PRO A 60 4.34 10.21 1.87
C PRO A 60 5.48 10.03 2.88
N ILE A 61 5.55 8.86 3.51
CA ILE A 61 6.67 8.41 4.34
C ILE A 61 7.54 7.45 3.55
N CYS A 62 6.91 6.52 2.84
CA CYS A 62 7.59 5.49 2.10
C CYS A 62 6.76 5.04 0.89
N PHE A 63 7.44 4.65 -0.18
CA PHE A 63 6.85 3.98 -1.32
C PHE A 63 7.55 2.63 -1.48
N ILE A 64 6.76 1.59 -1.71
CA ILE A 64 7.29 0.26 -2.02
C ILE A 64 6.58 -0.29 -3.25
N SER A 65 7.32 -0.99 -4.09
CA SER A 65 6.73 -1.71 -5.21
C SER A 65 7.55 -2.96 -5.52
N ARG A 66 6.92 -3.92 -6.20
CA ARG A 66 7.61 -5.09 -6.76
C ARG A 66 6.87 -5.66 -7.96
N GLN A 67 7.61 -6.38 -8.78
CA GLN A 67 7.02 -7.19 -9.84
C GLN A 67 6.36 -8.45 -9.29
N ILE A 68 5.37 -8.94 -10.04
CA ILE A 68 4.65 -10.18 -9.75
C ILE A 68 5.54 -11.37 -10.12
N LYS A 69 5.58 -12.36 -9.23
CA LYS A 69 6.34 -13.60 -9.48
C LYS A 69 5.59 -14.48 -10.49
N PRO A 70 6.29 -15.30 -11.29
CA PRO A 70 5.64 -16.22 -12.23
C PRO A 70 4.62 -17.19 -11.60
N THR A 71 4.75 -17.49 -10.31
CA THR A 71 3.78 -18.33 -9.57
C THR A 71 2.53 -17.55 -9.16
N GLU A 72 2.67 -16.24 -8.93
CA GLU A 72 1.60 -15.32 -8.51
C GLU A 72 0.75 -14.89 -9.72
N SER A 73 1.32 -14.88 -10.94
CA SER A 73 0.58 -14.51 -12.17
C SER A 73 -0.64 -15.39 -12.49
N ARG A 74 -0.75 -16.56 -11.84
CA ARG A 74 -1.88 -17.48 -11.96
C ARG A 74 -3.02 -17.14 -11.01
N TYR A 75 -2.82 -16.23 -10.06
CA TYR A 75 -3.83 -15.83 -9.10
C TYR A 75 -4.88 -14.92 -9.76
N GLY A 76 -6.14 -15.11 -9.36
CA GLY A 76 -7.20 -14.18 -9.74
C GLY A 76 -6.98 -12.80 -9.09
N ALA A 77 -7.60 -11.76 -9.64
CA ALA A 77 -7.43 -10.38 -9.17
C ALA A 77 -7.64 -10.24 -7.65
N SER A 78 -8.70 -10.83 -7.10
CA SER A 78 -8.94 -10.80 -5.65
C SER A 78 -7.87 -11.51 -4.80
N GLN A 79 -7.27 -12.59 -5.32
CA GLN A 79 -6.18 -13.28 -4.64
C GLN A 79 -4.90 -12.44 -4.70
N MET A 80 -4.65 -11.77 -5.82
CA MET A 80 -3.53 -10.84 -5.98
C MET A 80 -3.61 -9.69 -4.99
N GLU A 81 -4.77 -9.08 -4.83
CA GLU A 81 -5.02 -8.02 -3.86
C GLU A 81 -4.80 -8.47 -2.41
N CYS A 82 -5.28 -9.66 -2.06
CA CYS A 82 -5.07 -10.22 -0.73
C CYS A 82 -3.59 -10.55 -0.47
N LEU A 83 -2.91 -11.16 -1.44
CA LEU A 83 -1.47 -11.42 -1.38
C LEU A 83 -0.71 -10.11 -1.19
N PHE A 84 -1.14 -9.07 -1.90
CA PHE A 84 -0.47 -7.80 -1.89
C PHE A 84 -0.59 -7.09 -0.54
N LEU A 85 -1.78 -7.10 0.06
CA LEU A 85 -1.96 -6.65 1.44
C LEU A 85 -0.97 -7.35 2.38
N VAL A 86 -0.94 -8.69 2.37
CA VAL A 86 -0.07 -9.48 3.25
C VAL A 86 1.40 -9.09 3.06
N TRP A 87 1.86 -9.06 1.81
CA TRP A 87 3.24 -8.68 1.49
C TRP A 87 3.57 -7.26 1.97
N THR A 88 2.64 -6.32 1.82
CA THR A 88 2.84 -4.92 2.21
C THR A 88 2.93 -4.78 3.73
N LEU A 89 2.07 -5.48 4.46
CA LEU A 89 2.10 -5.51 5.93
C LEU A 89 3.42 -6.11 6.44
N GLU A 90 3.83 -7.26 5.91
CA GLU A 90 5.13 -7.87 6.23
C GLU A 90 6.30 -6.92 5.93
N LYS A 91 6.24 -6.22 4.79
CA LYS A 91 7.31 -5.30 4.38
C LYS A 91 7.37 -4.02 5.18
N LEU A 92 6.25 -3.56 5.73
CA LEU A 92 6.16 -2.32 6.51
C LEU A 92 5.90 -2.58 7.99
N ASN A 93 6.13 -3.81 8.47
CA ASN A 93 5.89 -4.18 9.86
C ASN A 93 6.55 -3.20 10.84
N TYR A 94 7.80 -2.82 10.58
CA TYR A 94 8.54 -1.86 11.41
C TYR A 94 7.91 -0.45 11.51
N PHE A 95 6.95 -0.11 10.65
CA PHE A 95 6.13 1.10 10.77
C PHE A 95 4.75 0.84 11.39
N LEU A 96 4.15 -0.32 11.09
CA LEU A 96 2.73 -0.59 11.34
C LEU A 96 2.49 -1.36 12.65
N GLU A 97 3.50 -2.09 13.13
CA GLU A 97 3.41 -2.86 14.37
C GLU A 97 3.02 -1.94 15.54
N GLY A 98 1.98 -2.31 16.28
CA GLY A 98 1.48 -1.54 17.42
C GLY A 98 0.81 -0.20 17.08
N CYS A 99 0.79 0.22 15.81
CA CYS A 99 0.21 1.49 15.38
C CYS A 99 -1.19 1.32 14.81
N VAL A 100 -2.01 2.36 14.90
CA VAL A 100 -3.31 2.43 14.21
C VAL A 100 -3.10 2.86 12.77
N PHE A 101 -3.73 2.19 11.82
CA PHE A 101 -3.61 2.56 10.42
C PHE A 101 -4.81 2.16 9.57
N GLU A 102 -4.96 2.88 8.47
CA GLU A 102 -5.98 2.63 7.46
C GLU A 102 -5.33 2.01 6.22
N VAL A 103 -5.90 0.92 5.72
CA VAL A 103 -5.56 0.36 4.40
C VAL A 103 -6.59 0.86 3.40
N ILE A 104 -6.12 1.57 2.38
CA ILE A 104 -6.93 2.10 1.28
C ILE A 104 -6.67 1.26 0.03
N THR A 105 -7.73 0.69 -0.53
CA THR A 105 -7.70 -0.16 -1.73
C THR A 105 -8.99 0.03 -2.54
N ASP A 106 -8.94 -0.17 -3.85
CA ASP A 106 -10.12 -0.24 -4.72
C ASP A 106 -10.71 -1.66 -4.78
N CYS A 107 -10.13 -2.63 -4.07
CA CYS A 107 -10.63 -4.00 -4.03
C CYS A 107 -11.46 -4.27 -2.77
N THR A 108 -12.77 -4.43 -2.94
CA THR A 108 -13.67 -4.81 -1.84
C THR A 108 -13.36 -6.18 -1.24
N THR A 109 -12.71 -7.08 -2.01
CA THR A 109 -12.41 -8.45 -1.56
C THR A 109 -11.40 -8.49 -0.42
N VAL A 110 -10.52 -7.50 -0.33
CA VAL A 110 -9.54 -7.37 0.77
C VAL A 110 -10.27 -7.21 2.11
N LYS A 111 -11.40 -6.48 2.13
CA LYS A 111 -12.25 -6.34 3.31
C LYS A 111 -12.89 -7.67 3.72
N SER A 112 -13.25 -8.50 2.74
CA SER A 112 -13.82 -9.82 2.96
C SER A 112 -12.80 -10.84 3.46
N LEU A 113 -11.50 -10.67 3.14
CA LEU A 113 -10.44 -11.58 3.58
C LEU A 113 -10.46 -11.78 5.09
N LEU A 114 -10.60 -10.72 5.89
CA LEU A 114 -10.60 -10.81 7.36
C LEU A 114 -11.77 -11.60 7.96
N ASN A 115 -12.89 -11.67 7.24
CA ASN A 115 -14.14 -12.23 7.75
C ASN A 115 -14.59 -13.49 7.00
N MET A 116 -13.75 -14.01 6.11
CA MET A 116 -14.07 -15.19 5.30
C MET A 116 -14.15 -16.44 6.20
N LYS A 117 -15.32 -17.07 6.24
CA LYS A 117 -15.60 -18.25 7.09
C LYS A 117 -15.03 -19.56 6.54
N THR A 118 -14.91 -19.68 5.22
CA THR A 118 -14.42 -20.87 4.53
C THR A 118 -13.30 -20.51 3.56
N PRO A 119 -12.13 -20.08 4.08
CA PRO A 119 -10.98 -19.73 3.26
C PRO A 119 -10.35 -20.99 2.64
N ASN A 120 -9.83 -20.88 1.41
CA ASN A 120 -8.91 -21.88 0.88
C ASN A 120 -7.56 -21.83 1.63
N SER A 121 -6.67 -22.81 1.38
CA SER A 121 -5.39 -22.93 2.10
C SER A 121 -4.46 -21.71 1.98
N HIS A 122 -4.53 -20.94 0.89
CA HIS A 122 -3.76 -19.70 0.74
C HIS A 122 -4.39 -18.55 1.55
N MET A 123 -5.70 -18.36 1.39
CA MET A 123 -6.47 -17.35 2.14
C MET A 123 -6.35 -17.56 3.65
N LEU A 124 -6.37 -18.80 4.13
CA LEU A 124 -6.26 -19.12 5.56
C LEU A 124 -4.88 -18.69 6.11
N ARG A 125 -3.81 -18.99 5.38
CA ARG A 125 -2.45 -18.55 5.77
C ARG A 125 -2.34 -17.04 5.82
N TRP A 126 -2.94 -16.35 4.84
CA TRP A 126 -2.97 -14.89 4.79
C TRP A 126 -3.81 -14.29 5.92
N GLN A 127 -4.96 -14.88 6.23
CA GLN A 127 -5.78 -14.49 7.38
C GLN A 127 -5.03 -14.59 8.71
N ILE A 128 -4.22 -15.65 8.88
CA ILE A 128 -3.38 -15.84 10.07
C ILE A 128 -2.29 -14.76 10.12
N ALA A 129 -1.60 -14.52 9.00
CA ALA A 129 -0.53 -13.52 8.92
C ALA A 129 -1.02 -12.11 9.29
N ILE A 130 -2.24 -11.73 8.89
CA ILE A 130 -2.78 -10.40 9.16
C ILE A 130 -3.50 -10.28 10.52
N GLN A 131 -3.61 -11.36 11.32
CA GLN A 131 -4.30 -11.30 12.61
C GLN A 131 -3.67 -10.29 13.56
N GLU A 132 -2.34 -10.16 13.55
CA GLU A 132 -1.61 -9.24 14.45
C GLU A 132 -2.05 -7.78 14.26
N TYR A 133 -2.41 -7.38 13.04
CA TYR A 133 -2.86 -6.02 12.74
C TYR A 133 -4.36 -5.82 12.92
N ARG A 134 -5.14 -6.89 13.10
CA ARG A 134 -6.61 -6.83 13.03
C ARG A 134 -7.24 -5.85 14.02
N GLY A 135 -6.64 -5.68 15.20
CA GLY A 135 -7.13 -4.75 16.23
C GLY A 135 -6.91 -3.27 15.88
N ASN A 136 -5.89 -2.97 15.07
CA ASN A 136 -5.43 -1.61 14.80
C ASN A 136 -5.57 -1.20 13.32
N MET A 137 -5.97 -2.14 12.45
CA MET A 137 -6.10 -1.95 11.02
C MET A 137 -7.57 -1.80 10.61
N THR A 138 -7.87 -0.74 9.85
CA THR A 138 -9.18 -0.57 9.20
C THR A 138 -9.03 -0.56 7.68
N ILE A 139 -9.83 -1.37 6.98
CA ILE A 139 -9.82 -1.41 5.51
C ILE A 139 -10.92 -0.49 4.96
N VAL A 140 -10.49 0.47 4.16
CA VAL A 140 -11.34 1.47 3.50
C VAL A 140 -11.29 1.25 1.99
N HIS A 141 -12.46 1.01 1.40
CA HIS A 141 -12.57 0.95 -0.05
C HIS A 141 -12.68 2.36 -0.63
N LYS A 142 -11.94 2.64 -1.70
CA LYS A 142 -11.98 3.93 -2.41
C LYS A 142 -11.96 3.70 -3.91
N ASP A 143 -12.80 4.44 -4.65
CA ASP A 143 -12.86 4.32 -6.11
C ASP A 143 -11.49 4.64 -6.76
N GLY A 144 -11.07 3.80 -7.72
CA GLY A 144 -9.76 3.87 -8.38
C GLY A 144 -9.44 5.23 -9.01
N ASN A 145 -10.44 5.97 -9.48
CA ASN A 145 -10.26 7.33 -10.03
C ASN A 145 -9.62 8.33 -9.05
N ILE A 146 -9.68 8.06 -7.74
CA ILE A 146 -9.15 8.89 -6.65
C ILE A 146 -7.93 8.22 -5.98
N HIS A 147 -7.39 7.13 -6.57
CA HIS A 147 -6.32 6.29 -6.03
C HIS A 147 -4.97 6.44 -6.76
N LYS A 148 -4.84 7.47 -7.59
CA LYS A 148 -3.67 7.81 -8.44
C LYS A 148 -2.29 7.78 -7.78
N ASN A 149 -2.21 7.81 -6.45
CA ASN A 149 -0.96 7.75 -5.71
C ASN A 149 -0.32 6.36 -5.76
N ALA A 150 -1.14 5.30 -5.82
CA ALA A 150 -0.68 3.91 -5.88
C ALA A 150 -0.69 3.37 -7.32
N ASP A 151 -1.62 3.83 -8.17
CA ASP A 151 -1.70 3.44 -9.61
C ASP A 151 -0.42 3.70 -10.40
N GLY A 152 0.38 4.70 -10.00
CA GLY A 152 1.67 4.97 -10.64
C GLY A 152 2.78 3.98 -10.28
N LEU A 153 2.54 3.11 -9.30
CA LEU A 153 3.52 2.19 -8.72
C LEU A 153 3.20 0.70 -9.01
N SER A 154 1.97 0.40 -9.41
CA SER A 154 1.46 -0.94 -9.71
C SER A 154 1.55 -1.27 -11.19
#